data_AF-A0A6A4TM22-F1
#
_entry.id   AF-A0A6A4TM22-F1
#
_cell.length_a   1.000
_cell.length_b   1.000
_cell.length_c   1.000
_cell.angle_alpha   90.00
_cell.angle_beta   90.00
_cell.angle_gamma   90.00
#
_symmetry.space_group_name_H-M   'P 1'
#
loop_
_entity.id
_entity.type
_entity.pdbx_description
1 polymer ?
#
loop_
_entity_poly.entity_id
_entity_poly.type
_entity_poly.pdbx_seq_one_letter_code
_entity_poly.pdbx_strand_id
1 'polypeptide(L)'
;MLAGRWLRLCRRAVHSGSVRGGRWGTTLAGHSSRKCAIITVVPHGGAVASSRLCHSGLGDLYEDERVQRHLQQLTEEHRDLIVKLQQAYLSESDRKVLTRRHTELLPLANICGGIEQALKDHEEVVSLLHGGLHHAAVRIAGDNVYRHMKHEGGTHRVQRIPEMGLSSRMQRIHTGTMTVIILPQPVEFDVHIDPKDLRIDTFRSRGAGGQSVNTTDSAVRIVHLPTGVTVECQQTRSQLQNRDNAIRVLRARLYQSMLGKETKQRHMARKQQVGTRSQSDRIRTYNFSQDRVTDHRTGYVTRDIKEFMRGGEALDDLISDVFEQAERDALLEMVERCSSSSLTQPESAD
;
A
#
# COMPACT_ATOMS: atom_id res chain seq x y z
N MET A 1 3.78 -0.24 -17.19
CA MET A 1 3.22 -0.90 -18.40
C MET A 1 3.09 -2.42 -18.22
N LEU A 2 2.39 -2.88 -17.16
CA LEU A 2 2.20 -4.31 -16.83
C LEU A 2 0.73 -4.76 -16.83
N ALA A 3 -0.21 -3.87 -17.18
CA ALA A 3 -1.65 -4.14 -17.06
C ALA A 3 -2.35 -4.51 -18.40
N GLY A 4 -1.67 -4.41 -19.54
CA GLY A 4 -2.35 -4.39 -20.85
C GLY A 4 -2.65 -5.75 -21.50
N ARG A 5 -2.06 -6.86 -21.04
CA ARG A 5 -2.19 -8.16 -21.74
C ARG A 5 -2.30 -9.41 -20.88
N TRP A 6 -2.06 -9.34 -19.56
CA TRP A 6 -2.41 -10.42 -18.61
C TRP A 6 -3.92 -10.72 -18.56
N LEU A 7 -4.77 -9.82 -19.10
CA LEU A 7 -6.22 -9.95 -19.19
C LEU A 7 -6.73 -10.86 -20.33
N ARG A 8 -5.86 -11.49 -21.11
CA ARG A 8 -6.26 -12.21 -22.33
C ARG A 8 -6.76 -13.65 -22.11
N LEU A 9 -6.60 -14.20 -20.91
CA LEU A 9 -7.13 -15.51 -20.51
C LEU A 9 -8.60 -15.48 -20.02
N CYS A 10 -9.27 -14.33 -20.00
CA CYS A 10 -10.68 -14.21 -19.60
C CYS A 10 -11.52 -13.53 -20.68
N ARG A 11 -11.75 -14.20 -21.83
CA ARG A 11 -12.74 -13.77 -22.83
C ARG A 11 -14.16 -14.17 -22.42
N ARG A 12 -14.72 -13.47 -21.44
CA ARG A 12 -16.17 -13.15 -21.28
C ARG A 12 -16.39 -12.42 -19.96
N ALA A 13 -16.03 -11.14 -19.91
CA ALA A 13 -16.57 -10.24 -18.89
C ALA A 13 -16.69 -8.83 -19.49
N VAL A 14 -17.94 -8.41 -19.61
CA VAL A 14 -18.38 -7.08 -20.06
C VAL A 14 -17.73 -6.01 -19.19
N HIS A 15 -17.06 -5.05 -19.83
CA HIS A 15 -16.46 -3.90 -19.14
C HIS A 15 -17.51 -2.79 -18.98
N SER A 16 -17.84 -2.43 -17.75
CA SER A 16 -18.42 -1.13 -17.41
C SER A 16 -17.40 -0.33 -16.60
N GLY A 17 -16.53 0.41 -17.31
CA GLY A 17 -15.68 1.45 -16.73
C GLY A 17 -16.31 2.81 -16.99
N SER A 18 -16.94 3.40 -15.97
CA SER A 18 -17.47 4.75 -16.02
C SER A 18 -16.33 5.76 -16.03
N VAL A 19 -16.05 6.35 -17.20
CA VAL A 19 -15.37 7.64 -17.32
C VAL A 19 -16.46 8.69 -17.57
N ARG A 20 -16.89 9.41 -16.54
CA ARG A 20 -17.54 10.72 -16.74
C ARG A 20 -16.43 11.67 -17.18
N GLY A 21 -16.48 12.38 -18.29
CA GLY A 21 -17.61 12.81 -19.10
C GLY A 21 -17.33 14.27 -19.40
N GLY A 22 -16.75 14.55 -20.57
CA GLY A 22 -16.44 15.90 -21.01
C GLY A 22 -17.70 16.71 -21.32
N ARG A 23 -17.56 18.03 -21.28
CA ARG A 23 -18.48 18.95 -21.98
C ARG A 23 -17.65 19.98 -22.73
N TRP A 24 -17.74 19.89 -24.06
CA TRP A 24 -17.37 20.97 -24.96
C TRP A 24 -18.57 21.91 -25.07
N GLY A 25 -18.31 23.22 -25.01
CA GLY A 25 -19.30 24.27 -25.17
C GLY A 25 -18.60 25.57 -25.56
N THR A 26 -18.65 25.87 -26.86
CA THR A 26 -18.29 27.12 -27.54
C THR A 26 -19.10 28.31 -27.02
N THR A 27 -18.52 29.52 -26.98
CA THR A 27 -19.16 30.82 -27.35
C THR A 27 -18.12 31.97 -27.40
N LEU A 28 -17.97 32.56 -28.61
CA LEU A 28 -17.66 33.96 -29.04
C LEU A 28 -16.40 34.68 -28.47
N ALA A 29 -15.38 35.01 -29.26
CA ALA A 29 -15.25 36.02 -30.34
C ALA A 29 -14.64 37.35 -29.84
N GLY A 30 -13.54 37.79 -30.48
CA GLY A 30 -12.99 39.13 -30.31
C GLY A 30 -11.51 39.27 -30.67
N HIS A 31 -11.23 39.55 -31.95
CA HIS A 31 -10.22 40.49 -32.48
C HIS A 31 -9.06 40.89 -31.53
N SER A 32 -7.77 40.87 -31.90
CA SER A 32 -7.15 41.23 -33.17
C SER A 32 -5.62 41.12 -33.08
N SER A 33 -4.95 41.00 -34.24
CA SER A 33 -3.69 41.71 -34.59
C SER A 33 -2.45 41.45 -33.69
N ARG A 34 -1.29 40.96 -34.12
CA ARG A 34 -0.53 41.13 -35.38
C ARG A 34 0.71 40.21 -35.34
N LYS A 35 1.00 39.58 -36.48
CA LYS A 35 2.32 39.34 -37.12
C LYS A 35 3.57 39.33 -36.21
N CYS A 36 4.15 38.15 -35.96
CA CYS A 36 5.55 38.03 -35.55
C CYS A 36 6.44 38.04 -36.80
N ALA A 37 7.36 39.01 -36.89
CA ALA A 37 8.49 38.97 -37.81
C ALA A 37 9.64 38.22 -37.14
N ILE A 38 10.23 37.24 -37.84
CA ILE A 38 11.48 36.61 -37.44
C ILE A 38 12.60 37.52 -37.94
N ILE A 39 13.37 38.11 -37.02
CA ILE A 39 14.60 38.82 -37.34
C ILE A 39 15.75 38.00 -36.78
N THR A 40 16.48 37.33 -37.66
CA THR A 40 17.78 36.73 -37.37
C THR A 40 18.83 37.80 -37.65
N VAL A 41 19.62 38.19 -36.65
CA VAL A 41 20.77 39.09 -36.83
C VAL A 41 22.05 38.29 -36.69
N VAL A 42 22.84 38.28 -37.78
CA VAL A 42 24.21 37.77 -37.88
C VAL A 42 25.15 38.79 -37.22
N PRO A 43 26.18 38.39 -36.44
CA PRO A 43 27.07 39.35 -35.81
C PRO A 43 28.14 39.82 -36.82
N HIS A 44 28.31 41.13 -36.96
CA HIS A 44 29.54 41.74 -37.46
C HIS A 44 30.13 42.63 -36.36
N GLY A 45 31.43 42.48 -36.14
CA GLY A 45 32.14 42.96 -34.96
C GLY A 45 32.14 44.48 -34.77
N GLY A 46 32.34 44.87 -33.51
CA GLY A 46 32.64 46.25 -33.14
C GLY A 46 32.30 46.56 -31.68
N ALA A 47 33.35 46.88 -30.92
CA ALA A 47 33.37 47.51 -29.59
C ALA A 47 32.85 46.69 -28.39
N VAL A 48 33.82 46.32 -27.53
CA VAL A 48 33.61 45.90 -26.14
C VAL A 48 33.02 47.08 -25.36
N ALA A 49 31.70 47.10 -25.21
CA ALA A 49 31.05 47.82 -24.13
C ALA A 49 30.81 46.83 -22.99
N SER A 50 31.31 47.13 -21.79
CA SER A 50 31.02 46.36 -20.58
C SER A 50 29.50 46.28 -20.42
N SER A 51 28.92 45.11 -20.71
CA SER A 51 27.49 44.87 -20.50
C SER A 51 27.26 44.92 -19.00
N ARG A 52 26.63 45.98 -18.51
CA ARG A 52 25.95 45.90 -17.21
C ARG A 52 24.93 44.77 -17.35
N LEU A 53 25.17 43.66 -16.66
CA LEU A 53 24.24 42.53 -16.59
C LEU A 53 22.99 43.03 -15.86
N CYS A 54 22.03 43.52 -16.61
CA CYS A 54 20.70 43.79 -16.09
C CYS A 54 19.98 42.44 -16.06
N HIS A 55 19.69 41.91 -14.87
CA HIS A 55 18.84 40.73 -14.73
C HIS A 55 17.46 41.04 -15.31
N SER A 56 17.00 40.23 -16.27
CA SER A 56 15.74 40.42 -16.99
C SER A 56 14.50 40.06 -16.18
N GLY A 57 14.67 39.34 -15.07
CA GLY A 57 13.60 38.98 -14.15
C GLY A 57 14.08 38.70 -12.72
N LEU A 58 13.12 38.66 -11.77
CA LEU A 58 13.37 38.33 -10.37
C LEU A 58 13.90 36.90 -10.16
N GLY A 59 13.59 35.96 -11.07
CA GLY A 59 14.11 34.60 -11.05
C GLY A 59 15.61 34.53 -11.35
N ASP A 60 16.05 35.23 -12.39
CA ASP A 60 17.46 35.31 -12.81
C ASP A 60 18.39 35.88 -11.73
N LEU A 61 17.84 36.68 -10.79
CA LEU A 61 18.57 37.23 -9.66
C LEU A 61 18.73 36.21 -8.51
N TYR A 62 17.72 35.37 -8.29
CA TYR A 62 17.77 34.32 -7.26
C TYR A 62 18.68 33.15 -7.66
N GLU A 63 18.86 32.93 -8.97
CA GLU A 63 19.78 31.93 -9.51
C GLU A 63 21.27 32.36 -9.46
N ASP A 64 21.56 33.64 -9.16
CA ASP A 64 22.93 34.11 -8.99
C ASP A 64 23.54 33.59 -7.67
N GLU A 65 24.68 32.90 -7.78
CA GLU A 65 25.41 32.35 -6.62
C GLU A 65 25.72 33.39 -5.54
N ARG A 66 25.96 34.65 -5.91
CA ARG A 66 26.27 35.71 -4.93
C ARG A 66 25.05 36.04 -4.08
N VAL A 67 23.89 36.08 -4.71
CA VAL A 67 22.61 36.34 -4.04
C VAL A 67 22.27 35.16 -3.14
N GLN A 68 22.44 33.93 -3.61
CA GLN A 68 22.22 32.72 -2.80
C GLN A 68 23.15 32.67 -1.58
N ARG A 69 24.44 32.95 -1.76
CA ARG A 69 25.41 33.00 -0.64
C ARG A 69 25.04 34.07 0.38
N HIS A 70 24.57 35.23 -0.07
CA HIS A 70 24.13 36.30 0.82
C HIS A 70 22.87 35.92 1.60
N LEU A 71 21.88 35.31 0.94
CA LEU A 71 20.66 34.82 1.59
C LEU A 71 20.95 33.71 2.60
N GLN A 72 21.89 32.81 2.30
CA GLN A 72 22.36 31.78 3.23
C GLN A 72 23.00 32.40 4.48
N GLN A 73 23.85 33.42 4.31
CA GLN A 73 24.47 34.14 5.43
C GLN A 73 23.41 34.82 6.32
N LEU A 74 22.41 35.47 5.73
CA LEU A 74 21.32 36.10 6.48
C LEU A 74 20.45 35.08 7.23
N THR A 75 20.24 33.91 6.62
CA THR A 75 19.48 32.82 7.24
C THR A 75 20.24 32.22 8.43
N GLU A 76 21.56 32.05 8.30
CA GLU A 76 22.41 31.57 9.40
C GLU A 76 22.53 32.62 10.51
N GLU A 77 22.67 33.91 10.17
CA GLU A 77 22.62 35.02 11.13
C GLU A 77 21.30 34.98 11.92
N HIS A 78 20.16 34.78 11.25
CA HIS A 78 18.87 34.68 11.92
C HIS A 78 18.79 33.46 12.87
N ARG A 79 19.35 32.30 12.49
CA ARG A 79 19.43 31.11 13.38
C ARG A 79 20.28 31.40 14.61
N ASP A 80 21.44 32.01 14.42
CA ASP A 80 22.34 32.40 15.51
C ASP A 80 21.70 33.39 16.49
N LEU A 81 20.93 34.36 15.97
CA LEU A 81 20.19 35.30 16.79
C LEU A 81 19.16 34.62 17.68
N ILE A 82 18.44 33.60 17.18
CA ILE A 82 17.48 32.82 17.97
C ILE A 82 18.20 32.09 19.11
N VAL A 83 19.33 31.43 18.81
CA VAL A 83 20.11 30.70 19.83
C VAL A 83 20.65 31.67 20.89
N LYS A 84 21.16 32.84 20.46
CA LYS A 84 21.63 33.87 21.38
C LYS A 84 20.49 34.36 22.27
N LEU A 85 19.32 34.70 21.71
CA LEU A 85 18.16 35.17 22.47
C LEU A 85 17.62 34.16 23.50
N GLN A 86 17.92 32.86 23.36
CA GLN A 86 17.56 31.81 24.33
C GLN A 86 18.51 31.72 25.54
N GLN A 87 19.66 32.40 25.52
CA GLN A 87 20.63 32.35 26.62
C GLN A 87 20.16 33.16 27.83
N ALA A 88 20.23 32.56 29.03
CA ALA A 88 19.65 33.14 30.25
C ALA A 88 20.41 34.34 30.85
N TYR A 89 21.66 34.59 30.43
CA TYR A 89 22.57 35.57 31.05
C TYR A 89 22.78 36.86 30.24
N LEU A 90 21.91 37.16 29.29
CA LEU A 90 22.05 38.36 28.44
C LEU A 90 21.64 39.65 29.16
N SER A 91 22.43 40.71 28.95
CA SER A 91 22.10 42.05 29.44
C SER A 91 20.83 42.57 28.76
N GLU A 92 20.05 43.42 29.45
CA GLU A 92 18.80 43.96 28.88
C GLU A 92 19.05 44.83 27.64
N SER A 93 20.19 45.52 27.56
CA SER A 93 20.59 46.30 26.39
C SER A 93 20.86 45.40 25.18
N ASP A 94 21.62 44.32 25.38
CA ASP A 94 21.96 43.39 24.29
C ASP A 94 20.72 42.65 23.80
N ARG A 95 19.82 42.29 24.72
CA ARG A 95 18.55 41.66 24.39
C ARG A 95 17.68 42.54 23.48
N LYS A 96 17.63 43.87 23.73
CA LYS A 96 16.90 44.82 22.88
C LYS A 96 17.49 44.92 21.48
N VAL A 97 18.82 44.96 21.37
CA VAL A 97 19.52 45.02 20.07
C VAL A 97 19.29 43.74 19.25
N LEU A 98 19.45 42.57 19.89
CA LEU A 98 19.24 41.28 19.24
C LEU A 98 17.77 41.07 18.83
N THR A 99 16.81 41.50 19.68
CA THR A 99 15.38 41.40 19.37
C THR A 99 15.00 42.27 18.18
N ARG A 100 15.56 43.49 18.07
CA ARG A 100 15.33 44.36 16.91
C ARG A 100 15.82 43.70 15.62
N ARG A 101 17.04 43.17 15.64
CA ARG A 101 17.64 42.49 14.49
C ARG A 101 16.88 41.22 14.10
N HIS A 102 16.39 40.46 15.09
CA HIS A 102 15.54 39.30 14.86
C HIS A 102 14.24 39.69 14.14
N THR A 103 13.55 40.74 14.59
CA THR A 103 12.32 41.23 13.95
C THR A 103 12.55 41.70 12.51
N GLU A 104 13.72 42.30 12.21
CA GLU A 104 14.08 42.72 10.85
C GLU A 104 14.29 41.52 9.90
N LEU A 105 14.91 40.44 10.39
CA LEU A 105 15.23 39.26 9.57
C LEU A 105 14.10 38.22 9.53
N LEU A 106 13.13 38.30 10.44
CA LEU A 106 12.04 37.33 10.56
C LEU A 106 11.23 37.13 9.25
N PRO A 107 10.81 38.18 8.50
CA PRO A 107 10.06 37.99 7.26
C PRO A 107 10.88 37.28 6.18
N LEU A 108 12.18 37.58 6.09
CA LEU A 108 13.11 36.93 5.16
C LEU A 108 13.25 35.45 5.52
N ALA A 109 13.53 35.15 6.79
CA ALA A 109 13.69 33.79 7.26
C ALA A 109 12.44 32.92 6.99
N ASN A 110 11.24 33.48 7.13
CA ASN A 110 10.00 32.79 6.79
C ASN A 110 9.90 32.45 5.29
N ILE A 111 10.29 33.39 4.43
CA ILE A 111 10.27 33.18 2.97
C ILE A 111 11.33 32.13 2.58
N CYS A 112 12.56 32.25 3.06
CA CYS A 112 13.62 31.27 2.80
C CYS A 112 13.26 29.88 3.31
N GLY A 113 12.72 29.77 4.53
CA GLY A 113 12.24 28.50 5.07
C GLY A 113 11.09 27.90 4.25
N GLY A 114 10.18 28.73 3.74
CA GLY A 114 9.12 28.29 2.83
C GLY A 114 9.65 27.77 1.51
N ILE A 115 10.67 28.41 0.92
CA ILE A 115 11.31 27.96 -0.31
C ILE A 115 12.07 26.64 -0.09
N GLU A 116 12.85 26.53 0.99
CA GLU A 116 13.56 25.29 1.34
C GLU A 116 12.59 24.11 1.54
N GLN A 117 11.47 24.35 2.24
CA GLN A 117 10.44 23.34 2.43
C GLN A 117 9.78 22.95 1.10
N ALA A 118 9.43 23.91 0.24
CA ALA A 118 8.85 23.64 -1.07
C ALA A 118 9.80 22.86 -1.99
N LEU A 119 11.11 23.13 -1.93
CA LEU A 119 12.12 22.37 -2.67
C LEU A 119 12.25 20.93 -2.15
N LYS A 120 12.18 20.74 -0.84
CA LYS A 120 12.19 19.40 -0.22
C LYS A 120 10.93 18.61 -0.56
N ASP A 121 9.75 19.25 -0.51
CA ASP A 121 8.49 18.66 -0.92
C ASP A 121 8.52 18.30 -2.42
N HIS A 122 9.12 19.16 -3.24
CA HIS A 122 9.33 18.89 -4.66
C HIS A 122 10.26 17.69 -4.88
N GLU A 123 11.38 17.60 -4.16
CA GLU A 123 12.30 16.45 -4.22
C GLU A 123 11.61 15.15 -3.78
N GLU A 124 10.78 15.19 -2.74
CA GLU A 124 9.99 14.05 -2.28
C GLU A 124 8.97 13.61 -3.33
N VAL A 125 8.23 14.54 -3.93
CA VAL A 125 7.28 14.26 -5.02
C VAL A 125 8.01 13.72 -6.26
N VAL A 126 9.15 14.29 -6.62
CA VAL A 126 10.00 13.83 -7.72
C VAL A 126 10.53 12.42 -7.41
N SER A 127 10.94 12.14 -6.18
CA SER A 127 11.36 10.80 -5.74
C SER A 127 10.22 9.79 -5.82
N LEU A 128 8.98 10.18 -5.49
CA LEU A 128 7.79 9.36 -5.65
C LEU A 128 7.40 9.12 -7.11
N LEU A 129 7.66 10.10 -8.00
CA LEU A 129 7.39 9.99 -9.44
C LEU A 129 8.44 9.17 -10.19
N HIS A 130 9.70 9.20 -9.75
CA HIS A 130 10.81 8.43 -10.33
C HIS A 130 11.08 7.10 -9.61
N GLY A 131 10.48 6.90 -8.43
CA GLY A 131 10.49 5.66 -7.67
C GLY A 131 9.48 4.67 -8.23
N GLY A 132 9.92 3.46 -8.55
CA GLY A 132 9.01 2.38 -8.94
C GLY A 132 7.92 2.13 -7.89
N LEU A 133 6.81 1.51 -8.31
CA LEU A 133 5.72 1.15 -7.40
C LEU A 133 6.24 0.27 -6.25
N HIS A 134 6.29 0.82 -5.04
CA HIS A 134 6.69 0.07 -3.84
C HIS A 134 5.64 -0.98 -3.44
N HIS A 135 4.35 -0.65 -3.63
CA HIS A 135 3.22 -1.53 -3.35
C HIS A 135 2.12 -1.30 -4.38
N ALA A 136 1.49 -2.38 -4.85
CA ALA A 136 0.33 -2.34 -5.72
C ALA A 136 -0.66 -3.44 -5.32
N ALA A 137 -1.96 -3.14 -5.39
CA ALA A 137 -3.03 -4.09 -5.15
C ALA A 137 -4.00 -4.05 -6.33
N VAL A 138 -4.41 -5.23 -6.81
CA VAL A 138 -5.33 -5.38 -7.93
C VAL A 138 -6.38 -6.42 -7.58
N ARG A 139 -7.63 -6.15 -7.92
CA ARG A 139 -8.72 -7.14 -7.87
C ARG A 139 -8.94 -7.71 -9.27
N ILE A 140 -8.80 -9.02 -9.41
CA ILE A 140 -9.00 -9.73 -10.67
C ILE A 140 -10.25 -10.61 -10.51
N ALA A 141 -11.22 -10.44 -11.40
CA ALA A 141 -12.48 -11.17 -11.39
C ALA A 141 -12.59 -12.02 -12.67
N GLY A 142 -13.18 -13.20 -12.54
CA GLY A 142 -13.30 -14.19 -13.60
C GLY A 142 -13.45 -15.61 -13.04
N ASP A 143 -13.68 -16.56 -13.93
CA ASP A 143 -13.84 -17.96 -13.54
C ASP A 143 -12.50 -18.56 -13.12
N ASN A 144 -12.48 -19.27 -11.98
CA ASN A 144 -11.32 -20.00 -11.47
C ASN A 144 -10.01 -19.17 -11.36
N VAL A 145 -10.07 -17.83 -11.28
CA VAL A 145 -8.88 -16.96 -11.24
C VAL A 145 -7.90 -17.38 -10.15
N TYR A 146 -8.40 -17.65 -8.95
CA TYR A 146 -7.54 -18.06 -7.84
C TYR A 146 -6.83 -19.39 -8.11
N ARG A 147 -7.47 -20.34 -8.82
CA ARG A 147 -6.87 -21.64 -9.19
C ARG A 147 -5.61 -21.44 -10.04
N HIS A 148 -5.67 -20.55 -11.03
CA HIS A 148 -4.53 -20.21 -11.91
C HIS A 148 -3.49 -19.36 -11.21
N MET A 149 -3.94 -18.37 -10.44
CA MET A 149 -3.03 -17.39 -9.87
C MET A 149 -2.36 -17.85 -8.57
N LYS A 150 -2.91 -18.80 -7.80
CA LYS A 150 -2.34 -19.18 -6.49
C LYS A 150 -0.85 -19.57 -6.54
N HIS A 151 -0.39 -20.09 -7.67
CA HIS A 151 0.99 -20.51 -7.89
C HIS A 151 1.95 -19.35 -8.21
N GLU A 152 1.45 -18.15 -8.48
CA GLU A 152 2.25 -16.95 -8.66
C GLU A 152 2.64 -16.30 -7.31
N GLY A 153 2.03 -16.75 -6.21
CA GLY A 153 2.28 -16.25 -4.86
C GLY A 153 3.66 -16.69 -4.36
N GLY A 154 4.46 -15.74 -3.88
CA GLY A 154 5.81 -15.99 -3.41
C GLY A 154 6.79 -14.87 -3.76
N THR A 155 8.07 -15.12 -3.49
CA THR A 155 9.15 -14.17 -3.80
C THR A 155 9.72 -14.41 -5.21
N HIS A 156 9.74 -13.36 -6.01
CA HIS A 156 10.31 -13.30 -7.35
C HIS A 156 11.59 -12.49 -7.31
N ARG A 157 12.68 -13.03 -7.86
CA ARG A 157 13.98 -12.39 -7.88
C ARG A 157 14.29 -11.82 -9.26
N VAL A 158 14.80 -10.61 -9.33
CA VAL A 158 15.20 -9.96 -10.59
C VAL A 158 16.68 -9.65 -10.54
N GLN A 159 17.43 -10.08 -11.55
CA GLN A 159 18.84 -9.74 -11.75
C GLN A 159 18.94 -8.89 -13.01
N ARG A 160 19.34 -7.63 -12.85
CA ARG A 160 19.46 -6.67 -13.95
C ARG A 160 20.55 -5.64 -13.69
N ILE A 161 21.00 -5.00 -14.75
CA ILE A 161 21.77 -3.76 -14.63
C ILE A 161 20.73 -2.63 -14.53
N PRO A 162 20.74 -1.81 -13.47
CA PRO A 162 19.79 -0.71 -13.36
C PRO A 162 20.05 0.31 -14.47
N GLU A 163 18.99 0.91 -15.02
CA GLU A 163 19.11 1.91 -16.08
C GLU A 163 19.80 3.20 -15.58
N MET A 164 19.62 3.53 -14.30
CA MET A 164 20.08 4.77 -13.69
C MET A 164 21.03 4.52 -12.52
N GLY A 165 21.87 5.51 -12.22
CA GLY A 165 22.83 5.49 -11.11
C GLY A 165 24.23 5.00 -11.47
N LEU A 166 25.12 4.93 -10.47
CA LEU A 166 26.53 4.53 -10.62
C LEU A 166 26.67 3.12 -11.23
N SER A 167 25.75 2.22 -10.91
CA SER A 167 25.75 0.83 -11.40
C SER A 167 25.47 0.71 -12.90
N SER A 168 24.73 1.66 -13.49
CA SER A 168 24.52 1.74 -14.94
C SER A 168 25.83 2.03 -15.66
N ARG A 169 26.62 2.99 -15.14
CA ARG A 169 27.93 3.36 -15.69
C ARG A 169 28.96 2.24 -15.54
N MET A 170 28.91 1.51 -14.42
CA MET A 170 29.86 0.41 -14.12
C MET A 170 29.39 -0.96 -14.64
N GLN A 171 28.24 -1.04 -15.31
CA GLN A 171 27.63 -2.30 -15.79
C GLN A 171 27.52 -3.38 -14.69
N ARG A 172 27.23 -2.96 -13.46
CA ARG A 172 27.15 -3.87 -12.31
C ARG A 172 25.75 -4.47 -12.20
N ILE A 173 25.68 -5.80 -12.10
CA ILE A 173 24.40 -6.52 -11.91
C ILE A 173 23.89 -6.31 -10.48
N HIS A 174 22.65 -5.86 -10.37
CA HIS A 174 21.92 -5.73 -9.12
C HIS A 174 20.86 -6.82 -9.02
N THR A 175 20.69 -7.35 -7.81
CA THR A 175 19.65 -8.32 -7.50
C THR A 175 18.55 -7.65 -6.68
N GLY A 176 17.37 -7.51 -7.26
CA GLY A 176 16.15 -7.09 -6.58
C GLY A 176 15.25 -8.26 -6.26
N THR A 177 14.35 -8.09 -5.30
CA THR A 177 13.29 -9.05 -4.95
C THR A 177 11.93 -8.35 -4.94
N MET A 178 10.90 -9.09 -5.34
CA MET A 178 9.50 -8.64 -5.34
C MET A 178 8.64 -9.79 -4.82
N THR A 179 7.80 -9.51 -3.84
CA THR A 179 6.86 -10.51 -3.31
C THR A 179 5.49 -10.30 -3.92
N VAL A 180 4.92 -11.37 -4.47
CA VAL A 180 3.55 -11.40 -4.99
C VAL A 180 2.69 -12.15 -3.98
N ILE A 181 1.55 -11.55 -3.61
CA ILE A 181 0.63 -12.12 -2.63
C ILE A 181 -0.72 -12.31 -3.30
N ILE A 182 -1.25 -13.53 -3.24
CA ILE A 182 -2.47 -13.94 -3.95
C ILE A 182 -3.40 -14.60 -2.95
N LEU A 183 -4.50 -13.92 -2.68
CA LEU A 183 -5.49 -14.31 -1.69
C LEU A 183 -6.87 -14.34 -2.38
N PRO A 184 -7.73 -15.29 -2.01
CA PRO A 184 -9.11 -15.28 -2.50
C PRO A 184 -9.85 -14.04 -1.97
N GLN A 185 -10.87 -13.64 -2.72
CA GLN A 185 -11.76 -12.57 -2.28
C GLN A 185 -12.54 -13.06 -1.04
N PRO A 186 -12.62 -12.25 0.04
CA PRO A 186 -13.39 -12.61 1.22
C PRO A 186 -14.88 -12.66 0.88
N VAL A 187 -15.59 -13.59 1.51
CA VAL A 187 -17.05 -13.72 1.39
C VAL A 187 -17.68 -13.01 2.59
N GLU A 188 -18.74 -12.24 2.35
CA GLU A 188 -19.50 -11.64 3.44
C GLU A 188 -20.26 -12.74 4.19
N PHE A 189 -20.09 -12.79 5.51
CA PHE A 189 -20.81 -13.73 6.37
C PHE A 189 -22.12 -13.12 6.83
N ASP A 190 -23.22 -13.80 6.55
CA ASP A 190 -24.49 -13.54 7.25
C ASP A 190 -24.64 -14.53 8.40
N VAL A 191 -24.91 -14.01 9.60
CA VAL A 191 -25.04 -14.82 10.81
C VAL A 191 -26.52 -15.06 11.08
N HIS A 192 -27.01 -16.18 10.55
CA HIS A 192 -28.31 -16.71 10.91
C HIS A 192 -28.23 -17.42 12.26
N ILE A 193 -29.18 -17.14 13.16
CA ILE A 193 -29.24 -17.75 14.49
C ILE A 193 -30.58 -18.46 14.59
N ASP A 194 -30.55 -19.79 14.62
CA ASP A 194 -31.74 -20.58 14.83
C ASP A 194 -32.17 -20.53 16.31
N PRO A 195 -33.47 -20.32 16.60
CA PRO A 195 -33.94 -20.24 17.99
C PRO A 195 -33.77 -21.58 18.74
N LYS A 196 -33.63 -22.70 18.03
CA LYS A 196 -33.39 -24.04 18.62
C LYS A 196 -31.99 -24.17 19.24
N ASP A 197 -31.04 -23.38 18.76
CA ASP A 197 -29.65 -23.40 19.22
C ASP A 197 -29.40 -22.45 20.40
N LEU A 198 -30.45 -21.78 20.89
CA LEU A 198 -30.39 -20.82 21.98
C LEU A 198 -30.98 -21.39 23.25
N ARG A 199 -30.17 -21.48 24.30
CA ARG A 199 -30.67 -21.62 25.68
C ARG A 199 -30.84 -20.24 26.28
N ILE A 200 -32.04 -19.93 26.76
CA ILE A 200 -32.40 -18.61 27.30
C ILE A 200 -32.77 -18.79 28.76
N ASP A 201 -31.92 -18.26 29.63
CA ASP A 201 -32.06 -18.33 31.08
C ASP A 201 -32.46 -16.93 31.59
N THR A 202 -33.52 -16.83 32.39
CA THR A 202 -34.01 -15.57 32.98
C THR A 202 -33.70 -15.51 34.46
N PHE A 203 -33.28 -14.35 34.96
CA PHE A 203 -32.89 -14.17 36.35
C PHE A 203 -33.11 -12.74 36.83
N ARG A 204 -32.96 -12.51 38.15
CA ARG A 204 -33.10 -11.18 38.76
C ARG A 204 -31.95 -10.26 38.39
N SER A 205 -32.28 -9.06 37.97
CA SER A 205 -31.30 -8.00 37.67
C SER A 205 -30.49 -7.64 38.91
N ARG A 206 -29.22 -7.25 38.72
CA ARG A 206 -28.32 -6.83 39.81
C ARG A 206 -28.02 -5.33 39.71
N GLY A 207 -28.06 -4.61 40.83
CA GLY A 207 -27.63 -3.21 40.91
C GLY A 207 -28.59 -2.29 41.66
N ALA A 208 -28.37 -0.98 41.55
CA ALA A 208 -29.21 0.02 42.17
C ALA A 208 -30.63 -0.01 41.59
N GLY A 209 -31.62 -0.22 42.45
CA GLY A 209 -33.03 -0.19 42.08
C GLY A 209 -33.96 -0.33 43.28
N GLY A 210 -35.25 -0.12 43.04
CA GLY A 210 -36.30 -0.28 44.05
C GLY A 210 -36.79 -1.73 44.16
N GLN A 211 -37.97 -1.91 44.76
CA GLN A 211 -38.60 -3.22 44.96
C GLN A 211 -38.66 -4.08 43.68
N SER A 212 -38.90 -3.46 42.53
CA SER A 212 -38.97 -4.14 41.23
C SER A 212 -37.71 -4.93 40.88
N VAL A 213 -36.52 -4.50 41.29
CA VAL A 213 -35.26 -5.23 41.01
C VAL A 213 -35.16 -6.51 41.85
N ASN A 214 -35.74 -6.52 43.05
CA ASN A 214 -35.68 -7.68 43.95
C ASN A 214 -36.75 -8.74 43.65
N THR A 215 -37.85 -8.35 43.01
CA THR A 215 -39.00 -9.24 42.75
C THR A 215 -39.15 -9.66 41.29
N THR A 216 -38.67 -8.86 40.32
CA THR A 216 -38.95 -9.09 38.89
C THR A 216 -37.76 -9.69 38.15
N ASP A 217 -37.96 -10.84 37.50
CA ASP A 217 -36.96 -11.54 36.69
C ASP A 217 -36.80 -10.91 35.30
N SER A 218 -36.17 -9.73 35.27
CA SER A 218 -36.00 -8.91 34.06
C SER A 218 -34.70 -9.16 33.31
N ALA A 219 -33.67 -9.75 33.93
CA ALA A 219 -32.38 -10.01 33.28
C ALA A 219 -32.41 -11.31 32.46
N VAL A 220 -31.72 -11.29 31.32
CA VAL A 220 -31.71 -12.42 30.38
C VAL A 220 -30.26 -12.81 30.08
N ARG A 221 -29.97 -14.12 30.17
CA ARG A 221 -28.74 -14.75 29.70
C ARG A 221 -29.09 -15.66 28.54
N ILE A 222 -28.37 -15.51 27.44
CA ILE A 222 -28.51 -16.35 26.25
C ILE A 222 -27.20 -17.10 26.02
N VAL A 223 -27.30 -18.41 25.83
CA VAL A 223 -26.18 -19.30 25.49
C VAL A 223 -26.44 -19.88 24.11
N HIS A 224 -25.51 -19.67 23.19
CA HIS A 224 -25.52 -20.34 21.89
C HIS A 224 -24.87 -21.71 22.03
N LEU A 225 -25.66 -22.77 21.98
CA LEU A 225 -25.24 -24.14 22.25
C LEU A 225 -24.07 -24.61 21.37
N PRO A 226 -24.05 -24.41 20.03
CA PRO A 226 -22.99 -24.99 19.20
C PRO A 226 -21.65 -24.25 19.31
N THR A 227 -21.64 -22.96 19.70
CA THR A 227 -20.38 -22.21 19.88
C THR A 227 -19.99 -22.01 21.34
N GLY A 228 -20.88 -22.30 22.29
CA GLY A 228 -20.69 -22.05 23.72
C GLY A 228 -20.65 -20.56 24.11
N VAL A 229 -20.94 -19.63 23.18
CA VAL A 229 -20.87 -18.19 23.46
C VAL A 229 -22.06 -17.78 24.33
N THR A 230 -21.75 -17.15 25.46
CA THR A 230 -22.74 -16.63 26.41
C THR A 230 -22.81 -15.12 26.34
N VAL A 231 -24.03 -14.57 26.44
CA VAL A 231 -24.31 -13.13 26.48
C VAL A 231 -25.36 -12.85 27.53
N GLU A 232 -25.18 -11.77 28.28
CA GLU A 232 -26.10 -11.35 29.34
C GLU A 232 -26.52 -9.90 29.08
N CYS A 233 -27.80 -9.60 29.31
CA CYS A 233 -28.33 -8.25 29.21
C CYS A 233 -29.31 -7.95 30.34
N GLN A 234 -29.11 -6.81 31.01
CA GLN A 234 -29.94 -6.29 32.10
C GLN A 234 -30.12 -4.77 32.01
N GLN A 235 -30.03 -4.19 30.81
CA GLN A 235 -30.01 -2.73 30.63
C GLN A 235 -31.37 -2.07 30.89
N THR A 236 -32.46 -2.76 30.54
CA THR A 236 -33.82 -2.22 30.63
C THR A 236 -34.63 -2.96 31.69
N ARG A 237 -35.75 -2.37 32.12
CA ARG A 237 -36.69 -3.02 33.06
C ARG A 237 -37.53 -4.11 32.38
N SER A 238 -37.57 -4.15 31.05
CA SER A 238 -38.37 -5.10 30.27
C SER A 238 -37.56 -6.33 29.85
N GLN A 239 -38.07 -7.51 30.19
CA GLN A 239 -37.45 -8.80 29.81
C GLN A 239 -37.34 -8.96 28.28
N LEU A 240 -38.38 -8.58 27.54
CA LEU A 240 -38.41 -8.69 26.07
C LEU A 240 -37.34 -7.81 25.43
N GLN A 241 -37.23 -6.56 25.87
CA GLN A 241 -36.20 -5.64 25.39
C GLN A 241 -34.79 -6.14 25.72
N ASN A 242 -34.59 -6.71 26.92
CA ASN A 242 -33.31 -7.31 27.29
C ASN A 242 -33.00 -8.56 26.45
N ARG A 243 -34.00 -9.38 26.11
CA ARG A 243 -33.85 -10.53 25.21
C ARG A 243 -33.43 -10.09 23.81
N ASP A 244 -34.12 -9.11 23.22
CA ASP A 244 -33.80 -8.60 21.88
C ASP A 244 -32.39 -7.98 21.84
N ASN A 245 -32.04 -7.22 22.88
CA ASN A 245 -30.70 -6.67 23.03
C ASN A 245 -29.63 -7.77 23.19
N ALA A 246 -29.91 -8.80 23.98
CA ALA A 246 -29.01 -9.94 24.15
C ALA A 246 -28.80 -10.71 22.83
N ILE A 247 -29.87 -10.93 22.04
CA ILE A 247 -29.78 -11.56 20.71
C ILE A 247 -28.93 -10.70 19.77
N ARG A 248 -29.14 -9.37 19.77
CA ARG A 248 -28.34 -8.44 18.96
C ARG A 248 -26.86 -8.48 19.33
N VAL A 249 -26.54 -8.49 20.62
CA VAL A 249 -25.15 -8.60 21.10
C VAL A 249 -24.56 -9.97 20.78
N LEU A 250 -25.34 -11.05 20.90
CA LEU A 250 -24.92 -12.40 20.53
C LEU A 250 -24.56 -12.48 19.04
N ARG A 251 -25.40 -11.95 18.16
CA ARG A 251 -25.12 -11.89 16.71
C ARG A 251 -23.82 -11.14 16.43
N ALA A 252 -23.61 -9.99 17.08
CA ALA A 252 -22.37 -9.22 16.93
C ALA A 252 -21.12 -10.01 17.40
N ARG A 253 -21.21 -10.72 18.53
CA ARG A 253 -20.10 -11.56 19.04
C ARG A 253 -19.79 -12.74 18.12
N LEU A 254 -20.82 -13.42 17.62
CA LEU A 254 -20.65 -14.53 16.67
C LEU A 254 -19.99 -14.04 15.37
N TYR A 255 -20.47 -12.93 14.83
CA TYR A 255 -19.89 -12.28 13.65
C TYR A 255 -18.41 -11.93 13.86
N GLN A 256 -18.07 -11.29 14.98
CA GLN A 256 -16.68 -10.95 15.33
C GLN A 256 -15.79 -12.20 15.46
N SER A 257 -16.31 -13.28 16.03
CA SER A 257 -15.57 -14.55 16.14
C SER A 257 -15.26 -15.15 14.77
N MET A 258 -16.25 -15.20 13.88
CA MET A 258 -16.08 -15.71 12.50
C MET A 258 -15.09 -14.85 11.71
N LEU A 259 -15.29 -13.52 11.73
CA LEU A 259 -14.40 -12.57 11.07
C LEU A 259 -12.97 -12.68 11.63
N GLY A 260 -12.83 -12.84 12.95
CA GLY A 260 -11.53 -13.04 13.60
C GLY A 260 -10.83 -14.32 13.16
N LYS A 261 -11.57 -15.43 12.98
CA LYS A 261 -11.02 -16.69 12.45
C LYS A 261 -10.56 -16.53 11.00
N GLU A 262 -11.39 -15.96 10.13
CA GLU A 262 -11.05 -15.73 8.72
C GLU A 262 -9.84 -14.79 8.58
N THR A 263 -9.83 -13.69 9.34
CA THR A 263 -8.73 -12.73 9.35
C THR A 263 -7.42 -13.38 9.78
N LYS A 264 -7.45 -14.22 10.83
CA LYS A 264 -6.28 -15.00 11.27
C LYS A 264 -5.79 -15.95 10.18
N GLN A 265 -6.68 -16.73 9.55
CA GLN A 265 -6.32 -17.62 8.45
C GLN A 265 -5.69 -16.85 7.28
N ARG A 266 -6.28 -15.71 6.91
CA ARG A 266 -5.76 -14.82 5.86
C ARG A 266 -4.37 -14.27 6.20
N HIS A 267 -4.16 -13.83 7.44
CA HIS A 267 -2.86 -13.36 7.90
C HIS A 267 -1.81 -14.47 7.86
N MET A 268 -2.16 -15.68 8.28
CA MET A 268 -1.28 -16.84 8.21
C MET A 268 -0.91 -17.17 6.76
N ALA A 269 -1.90 -17.26 5.86
CA ALA A 269 -1.67 -17.52 4.43
C ALA A 269 -0.79 -16.43 3.79
N ARG A 270 -1.03 -15.15 4.12
CA ARG A 270 -0.20 -14.04 3.67
C ARG A 270 1.24 -14.17 4.18
N LYS A 271 1.44 -14.48 5.47
CA LYS A 271 2.76 -14.63 6.08
C LYS A 271 3.55 -15.76 5.41
N GLN A 272 2.88 -16.87 5.10
CA GLN A 272 3.48 -18.01 4.40
C GLN A 272 3.97 -17.63 2.99
N GLN A 273 3.19 -16.86 2.23
CA GLN A 273 3.60 -16.42 0.88
C GLN A 273 4.73 -15.38 0.90
N VAL A 274 4.80 -14.54 1.93
CA VAL A 274 5.89 -13.55 2.06
C VAL A 274 7.21 -14.22 2.46
N GLY A 275 7.14 -15.33 3.20
CA GLY A 275 8.31 -16.04 3.70
C GLY A 275 9.17 -15.18 4.62
N THR A 276 10.45 -15.55 4.76
CA THR A 276 11.41 -14.86 5.65
C THR A 276 12.10 -13.66 4.99
N ARG A 277 11.70 -13.30 3.76
CA ARG A 277 12.42 -12.35 2.87
C ARG A 277 13.86 -12.76 2.55
N SER A 278 14.23 -14.01 2.82
CA SER A 278 15.54 -14.56 2.48
C SER A 278 15.64 -14.82 0.96
N GLN A 279 16.85 -14.83 0.41
CA GLN A 279 17.07 -15.09 -1.02
C GLN A 279 16.84 -16.56 -1.44
N SER A 280 16.73 -17.46 -0.46
CA SER A 280 16.44 -18.89 -0.66
C SER A 280 14.97 -19.15 -0.97
N ASP A 281 14.06 -18.34 -0.43
CA ASP A 281 12.61 -18.55 -0.51
C ASP A 281 12.00 -18.09 -1.86
N ARG A 282 12.81 -18.02 -2.93
CA ARG A 282 12.38 -17.52 -4.24
C ARG A 282 11.72 -18.63 -5.06
N ILE A 283 10.59 -18.32 -5.68
CA ILE A 283 9.93 -19.24 -6.61
C ILE A 283 10.48 -19.07 -8.03
N ARG A 284 10.87 -17.84 -8.42
CA ARG A 284 11.44 -17.54 -9.75
C ARG A 284 12.62 -16.60 -9.73
N THR A 285 13.49 -16.73 -10.71
CA THR A 285 14.53 -15.74 -11.02
C THR A 285 14.40 -15.28 -12.46
N TYR A 286 14.29 -13.97 -12.62
CA TYR A 286 14.30 -13.23 -13.87
C TYR A 286 15.70 -12.66 -14.08
N ASN A 287 16.47 -13.22 -15.00
CA ASN A 287 17.80 -12.75 -15.30
C ASN A 287 17.79 -12.00 -16.64
N PHE A 288 17.86 -10.67 -16.56
CA PHE A 288 17.85 -9.79 -17.74
C PHE A 288 19.19 -9.76 -18.48
N SER A 289 20.32 -9.99 -17.79
CA SER A 289 21.63 -10.02 -18.47
C SER A 289 21.85 -11.30 -19.27
N GLN A 290 21.22 -12.41 -18.85
CA GLN A 290 21.26 -13.70 -19.53
C GLN A 290 20.00 -14.01 -20.34
N ASP A 291 19.07 -13.06 -20.44
CA ASP A 291 17.78 -13.18 -21.13
C ASP A 291 17.02 -14.48 -20.81
N ARG A 292 16.91 -14.79 -19.51
CA ARG A 292 16.42 -16.09 -19.03
C ARG A 292 15.52 -15.97 -17.81
N VAL A 293 14.48 -16.79 -17.78
CA VAL A 293 13.61 -17.00 -16.61
C VAL A 293 13.78 -18.43 -16.12
N THR A 294 13.89 -18.59 -14.81
CA THR A 294 14.00 -19.90 -14.16
C THR A 294 12.99 -20.00 -13.03
N ASP A 295 12.12 -21.01 -13.07
CA ASP A 295 11.27 -21.41 -11.96
C ASP A 295 11.99 -22.49 -11.14
N HIS A 296 12.20 -22.21 -9.84
CA HIS A 296 12.99 -23.07 -8.97
C HIS A 296 12.17 -24.25 -8.41
N ARG A 297 10.85 -24.28 -8.64
CA ARG A 297 9.96 -25.33 -8.13
C ARG A 297 9.89 -26.52 -9.07
N THR A 298 9.71 -26.23 -10.37
CA THR A 298 9.68 -27.22 -11.46
C THR A 298 11.06 -27.44 -12.08
N GLY A 299 11.99 -26.48 -11.90
CA GLY A 299 13.24 -26.44 -12.64
C GLY A 299 13.09 -25.93 -14.07
N TYR A 300 11.90 -25.42 -14.44
CA TYR A 300 11.62 -24.90 -15.78
C TYR A 300 12.51 -23.69 -16.11
N VAL A 301 13.07 -23.69 -17.32
CA VAL A 301 13.95 -22.64 -17.81
C VAL A 301 13.52 -22.21 -19.20
N THR A 302 13.27 -20.92 -19.36
CA THR A 302 12.89 -20.31 -20.65
C THR A 302 13.85 -19.17 -21.01
N ARG A 303 14.12 -19.03 -22.31
CA ARG A 303 14.86 -17.89 -22.89
C ARG A 303 13.88 -16.89 -23.50
N ASP A 304 14.32 -15.67 -23.77
CA ASP A 304 13.47 -14.54 -24.16
C ASP A 304 12.55 -14.08 -23.02
N ILE A 305 13.16 -13.34 -22.09
CA ILE A 305 12.43 -12.76 -20.96
C ILE A 305 11.35 -11.78 -21.41
N LYS A 306 11.54 -11.12 -22.57
CA LYS A 306 10.63 -10.08 -23.04
C LYS A 306 9.32 -10.70 -23.49
N GLU A 307 9.37 -11.79 -24.22
CA GLU A 307 8.16 -12.51 -24.64
C GLU A 307 7.48 -13.18 -23.45
N PHE A 308 8.25 -13.80 -22.55
CA PHE A 308 7.71 -14.37 -21.31
C PHE A 308 6.94 -13.33 -20.49
N MET A 309 7.49 -12.12 -20.30
CA MET A 309 6.82 -11.05 -19.57
C MET A 309 5.58 -10.48 -20.28
N ARG A 310 5.48 -10.63 -21.60
CA ARG A 310 4.29 -10.24 -22.38
C ARG A 310 3.14 -11.23 -22.27
N GLY A 311 3.39 -12.41 -21.68
CA GLY A 311 2.43 -13.50 -21.58
C GLY A 311 2.32 -14.28 -22.88
N GLY A 312 3.46 -14.64 -23.48
CA GLY A 312 3.51 -15.59 -24.60
C GLY A 312 3.39 -17.05 -24.16
N GLU A 313 3.52 -17.98 -25.11
CA GLU A 313 3.33 -19.42 -24.93
C GLU A 313 4.20 -20.01 -23.81
N ALA A 314 5.45 -19.56 -23.69
CA ALA A 314 6.38 -20.04 -22.66
C ALA A 314 5.90 -19.80 -21.21
N LEU A 315 5.01 -18.82 -20.98
CA LEU A 315 4.37 -18.61 -19.68
C LEU A 315 3.22 -19.60 -19.46
N ASP A 316 2.42 -19.86 -20.49
CA ASP A 316 1.30 -20.80 -20.43
C ASP A 316 1.81 -22.25 -20.22
N ASP A 317 2.93 -22.60 -20.86
CA ASP A 317 3.63 -23.87 -20.65
C ASP A 317 4.09 -24.01 -19.19
N LEU A 318 4.75 -22.99 -18.65
CA LEU A 318 5.16 -22.98 -17.23
C LEU A 318 3.96 -23.12 -16.29
N ILE A 319 2.86 -22.42 -16.56
CA ILE A 319 1.66 -22.50 -15.73
C ILE A 319 1.14 -23.94 -15.73
N SER A 320 1.09 -24.58 -16.91
CA SER A 320 0.65 -25.97 -17.07
C SER A 320 1.57 -26.94 -16.32
N ASP A 321 2.88 -26.81 -16.46
CA ASP A 321 3.87 -27.63 -15.73
C ASP A 321 3.71 -27.53 -14.21
N VAL A 322 3.54 -26.30 -13.70
CA VAL A 322 3.34 -26.03 -12.27
C VAL A 322 2.03 -26.65 -11.78
N PHE A 323 0.97 -26.63 -12.60
CA PHE A 323 -0.29 -27.26 -12.28
C PHE A 323 -0.15 -28.78 -12.15
N GLU A 324 0.44 -29.42 -13.15
CA GLU A 324 0.62 -30.87 -13.13
C GLU A 324 1.47 -31.30 -11.94
N GLN A 325 2.55 -30.58 -11.62
CA GLN A 325 3.37 -30.90 -10.46
C GLN A 325 2.58 -30.74 -9.16
N ALA A 326 1.80 -29.67 -9.02
CA ALA A 326 0.96 -29.48 -7.83
C ALA A 326 -0.13 -30.55 -7.67
N GLU A 327 -0.70 -31.04 -8.78
CA GLU A 327 -1.67 -32.13 -8.75
C GLU A 327 -1.00 -33.46 -8.37
N ARG A 328 0.18 -33.75 -8.91
CA ARG A 328 0.99 -34.92 -8.52
C ARG A 328 1.34 -34.89 -7.03
N ASP A 329 1.83 -33.76 -6.53
CA ASP A 329 2.21 -33.60 -5.12
C ASP A 329 1.00 -33.80 -4.19
N ALA A 330 -0.16 -33.24 -4.55
CA ALA A 330 -1.40 -33.42 -3.79
C ALA A 330 -1.87 -34.89 -3.75
N LEU A 331 -1.76 -35.60 -4.88
CA LEU A 331 -2.10 -37.03 -4.94
C LEU A 331 -1.16 -37.87 -4.07
N LEU A 332 0.14 -37.59 -4.11
CA LEU A 332 1.14 -38.28 -3.26
C LEU A 332 0.83 -38.07 -1.77
N GLU A 333 0.54 -36.83 -1.35
CA GLU A 333 0.17 -36.52 0.03
C GLU A 333 -1.13 -37.22 0.46
N MET A 334 -2.08 -37.43 -0.46
CA MET A 334 -3.28 -38.22 -0.19
C MET A 334 -2.96 -39.71 -0.01
N VAL A 335 -2.10 -40.27 -0.87
CA VAL A 335 -1.68 -41.69 -0.77
C VAL A 335 -0.93 -41.93 0.55
N GLU A 336 -0.06 -41.03 0.97
CA GLU A 336 0.66 -41.12 2.26
C GLU A 336 -0.30 -41.06 3.46
N ARG A 337 -1.33 -40.19 3.41
CA ARG A 337 -2.37 -40.13 4.44
C ARG A 337 -3.23 -41.40 4.52
N CYS A 338 -3.58 -41.99 3.38
CA CYS A 338 -4.28 -43.28 3.35
C CYS A 338 -3.40 -44.42 3.89
N SER A 339 -2.11 -44.41 3.56
CA SER A 339 -1.16 -45.44 4.01
C SER A 339 -0.94 -45.37 5.52
N SER A 340 -0.79 -44.17 6.08
CA SER A 340 -0.62 -43.96 7.52
C SER A 340 -1.87 -44.24 8.37
N SER A 341 -3.07 -44.01 7.83
CA SER A 341 -4.34 -44.36 8.51
C SER A 341 -4.66 -45.86 8.51
N SER A 342 -4.07 -46.64 7.59
CA SER A 342 -4.24 -48.10 7.56
C SER A 342 -3.39 -48.86 8.60
N LEU A 343 -2.38 -48.22 9.19
CA LEU A 343 -1.48 -48.81 10.20
C LEU A 343 -1.97 -48.65 11.65
N THR A 344 -3.04 -47.89 11.88
CA THR A 344 -3.69 -47.71 13.18
C THR A 344 -4.99 -48.54 13.25
N GLN A 345 -4.90 -49.86 13.10
CA GLN A 345 -5.92 -50.75 13.63
C GLN A 345 -5.55 -51.13 15.06
N PRO A 346 -6.47 -51.00 16.05
CA PRO A 346 -6.20 -51.45 17.40
C PRO A 346 -6.15 -52.97 17.41
N GLU A 347 -5.06 -53.55 17.90
CA GLU A 347 -5.05 -54.95 18.33
C GLU A 347 -6.20 -55.14 19.33
N SER A 348 -7.17 -55.96 18.94
CA SER A 348 -8.23 -56.44 19.80
C SER A 348 -7.59 -57.31 20.89
N ALA A 349 -7.51 -56.78 22.11
CA ALA A 349 -7.26 -57.59 23.29
C ALA A 349 -8.58 -58.25 23.72
N ASP A 350 -8.64 -59.57 23.50
CA ASP A 350 -9.58 -60.51 24.11
C ASP A 350 -9.42 -60.60 25.64
#